data_AF-A0A936BY24-F1
#
_entry.id   AF-A0A936BY24-F1
#
_cell.length_a   1.000
_cell.length_b   1.000
_cell.length_c   1.000
_cell.angle_alpha   90.00
_cell.angle_beta   90.00
_cell.angle_gamma   90.00
#
_symmetry.space_group_name_H-M   'P 1'
#
loop_
_entity.id
_entity.type
_entity.pdbx_description
1 polymer ?
#
loop_
_entity_poly.entity_id
_entity_poly.type
_entity_poly.pdbx_seq_one_letter_code
_entity_poly.pdbx_strand_id
1 'polypeptide(L)'
;MVEVAGPDEPTLTDRQREILQAIIEDYIATAEPVGSRGLTRRRKIDLSPATVRNAMADLEELGLLSAPFSSSGRIPTPLAFRIYVSRLAQRGRISSKDRELVHAITRSLGSGPPDISTILREAGRVLSAVSKHASLVLMPIIEEVVFAHIEFVPVREQSILAVFVAKSGFIQNRLIDLDEAIPREDLQRMSNYLNSLLDGKTLREVRLHMLEAMDDERNAADHIMRRALMLGERALRGQEERDMVIEGERRFLDQPEFADIQKMRQLLRAFEEKTLILHLLDAAARHAIDSQAASSADTAVVLGSESTVREFRDLAAVTSSYSSEHGPLGRVGVVGPVRMNYARVIPLVELTAAAVTSSLAPASRGLEIDVEPEGLDRAAHAHAASSSPISSSGHAGHADPDDEDADPDATGSPSP
;
A
#
# COMPACT_ATOMS: atom_id res chain seq x y z
N MET A 1 -21.86 24.86 4.04
CA MET A 1 -22.82 23.73 4.10
C MET A 1 -23.81 23.89 2.98
N VAL A 2 -23.50 23.35 1.80
CA VAL A 2 -24.48 23.18 0.72
C VAL A 2 -24.39 21.69 0.38
N GLU A 3 -25.44 20.98 0.74
CA GLU A 3 -25.61 19.56 0.56
C GLU A 3 -25.87 19.31 -0.94
N VAL A 4 -24.89 18.73 -1.64
CA VAL A 4 -25.08 18.34 -3.04
C VAL A 4 -25.79 16.98 -3.02
N ALA A 5 -27.12 17.02 -2.88
CA ALA A 5 -27.97 15.88 -3.17
C ALA A 5 -27.87 15.57 -4.67
N GLY A 6 -27.51 14.34 -5.02
CA GLY A 6 -27.69 13.84 -6.40
C GLY A 6 -29.18 13.90 -6.77
N PRO A 7 -29.53 14.09 -8.07
CA PRO A 7 -30.86 14.54 -8.47
C PRO A 7 -32.04 13.57 -8.25
N ASP A 8 -31.86 12.37 -7.69
CA ASP A 8 -32.91 11.34 -7.55
C ASP A 8 -32.93 10.60 -6.19
N GLU A 9 -32.28 11.12 -5.14
CA GLU A 9 -32.25 10.43 -3.83
C GLU A 9 -33.56 10.68 -3.03
N PRO A 10 -34.28 9.65 -2.57
CA PRO A 10 -35.54 9.83 -1.84
C PRO A 10 -35.31 10.46 -0.46
N THR A 11 -36.03 11.54 -0.16
CA THR A 11 -35.98 12.19 1.16
C THR A 11 -36.60 11.30 2.23
N LEU A 12 -35.78 10.82 3.18
CA LEU A 12 -36.23 9.97 4.28
C LEU A 12 -36.54 10.77 5.55
N THR A 13 -37.67 10.45 6.18
CA THR A 13 -37.96 10.89 7.55
C THR A 13 -36.99 10.25 8.54
N ASP A 14 -36.79 10.87 9.71
CA ASP A 14 -35.89 10.31 10.74
C ASP A 14 -36.29 8.88 11.15
N ARG A 15 -37.59 8.60 11.20
CA ARG A 15 -38.11 7.26 11.48
C ARG A 15 -37.77 6.26 10.37
N GLN A 16 -38.00 6.63 9.11
CA GLN A 16 -37.65 5.77 7.97
C GLN A 16 -36.15 5.50 7.94
N ARG A 17 -35.33 6.51 8.27
CA ARG A 17 -33.89 6.40 8.39
C ARG A 17 -33.46 5.39 9.46
N GLU A 18 -34.01 5.51 10.66
CA GLU A 18 -33.73 4.59 11.78
C GLU A 18 -34.13 3.15 11.44
N ILE A 19 -35.32 2.96 10.87
CA ILE A 19 -35.83 1.63 10.48
C ILE A 19 -34.98 1.04 9.35
N LEU A 20 -34.64 1.82 8.32
CA LEU A 20 -33.79 1.39 7.22
C LEU A 20 -32.41 0.96 7.72
N GLN A 21 -31.79 1.76 8.60
CA GLN A 21 -30.52 1.43 9.23
C GLN A 21 -30.62 0.09 9.99
N ALA A 22 -31.65 -0.08 10.82
CA ALA A 22 -31.85 -1.31 11.59
C ALA A 22 -32.04 -2.54 10.70
N ILE A 23 -32.79 -2.40 9.59
CA ILE A 23 -33.00 -3.49 8.61
C ILE A 23 -31.67 -3.87 7.96
N ILE A 24 -30.89 -2.90 7.49
CA ILE A 24 -29.62 -3.16 6.82
C ILE A 24 -28.64 -3.83 7.77
N GLU A 25 -28.52 -3.36 9.01
CA GLU A 25 -27.64 -3.98 9.98
C GLU A 25 -28.07 -5.40 10.36
N ASP A 26 -29.38 -5.67 10.43
CA ASP A 26 -29.92 -7.01 10.68
C ASP A 26 -29.66 -7.94 9.49
N TYR A 27 -29.78 -7.43 8.26
CA TYR A 27 -29.45 -8.15 7.04
C TYR A 27 -27.94 -8.42 6.89
N ILE A 28 -27.07 -7.46 7.24
CA ILE A 28 -25.62 -7.65 7.31
C ILE A 28 -25.26 -8.81 8.26
N ALA A 29 -25.93 -8.88 9.41
CA ALA A 29 -25.67 -9.89 10.43
C ALA A 29 -26.18 -11.29 10.07
N THR A 30 -27.31 -11.39 9.36
CA THR A 30 -28.04 -12.66 9.18
C THR A 30 -28.03 -13.20 7.76
N ALA A 31 -27.85 -12.35 6.74
CA ALA A 31 -28.08 -12.67 5.33
C ALA A 31 -29.51 -13.15 5.02
N GLU A 32 -30.48 -12.89 5.91
CA GLU A 32 -31.86 -13.37 5.81
C GLU A 32 -32.86 -12.21 5.60
N PRO A 33 -33.97 -12.44 4.86
CA PRO A 33 -35.03 -11.44 4.74
C PRO A 33 -35.56 -10.97 6.10
N VAL A 34 -35.61 -9.65 6.31
CA VAL A 34 -35.93 -9.04 7.59
C VAL A 34 -37.43 -8.85 7.73
N GLY A 35 -38.03 -9.43 8.77
CA GLY A 35 -39.45 -9.24 9.11
C GLY A 35 -39.66 -8.26 10.26
N SER A 36 -40.75 -7.50 10.23
CA SER A 36 -41.04 -6.46 11.25
C SER A 36 -41.02 -6.98 12.70
N ARG A 37 -41.59 -8.17 12.95
CA ARG A 37 -41.58 -8.81 14.28
C ARG A 37 -40.17 -9.20 14.73
N GLY A 38 -39.35 -9.70 13.82
CA GLY A 38 -37.97 -10.08 14.11
C GLY A 38 -37.12 -8.86 14.43
N LEU A 39 -37.29 -7.80 13.64
CA LEU A 39 -36.58 -6.55 13.81
C LEU A 39 -36.88 -5.88 15.16
N THR A 40 -38.15 -5.70 15.53
CA THR A 40 -38.53 -5.10 16.82
C THR A 40 -37.95 -5.86 18.01
N ARG A 41 -37.96 -7.20 17.94
CA ARG A 41 -37.45 -8.07 19.02
C ARG A 41 -35.92 -8.02 19.13
N ARG A 42 -35.20 -8.09 18.00
CA ARG A 42 -33.73 -8.14 17.98
C ARG A 42 -33.08 -6.79 18.26
N ARG A 43 -33.68 -5.69 17.75
CA ARG A 43 -33.10 -4.34 17.82
C ARG A 43 -33.67 -3.46 18.91
N LYS A 44 -34.62 -3.97 19.71
CA LYS A 44 -35.29 -3.23 20.81
C LYS A 44 -35.78 -1.85 20.37
N ILE A 45 -36.38 -1.80 19.18
CA ILE A 45 -36.96 -0.56 18.65
C ILE A 45 -38.24 -0.27 19.44
N ASP A 46 -38.40 0.97 19.93
CA ASP A 46 -39.58 1.44 20.68
C ASP A 46 -40.80 1.67 19.78
N LEU A 47 -41.04 0.75 18.83
CA LEU A 47 -42.13 0.80 17.86
C LEU A 47 -42.86 -0.54 17.77
N SER A 48 -44.18 -0.47 17.56
CA SER A 48 -44.98 -1.68 17.36
C SER A 48 -44.60 -2.40 16.05
N PRO A 49 -44.73 -3.74 15.97
CA PRO A 49 -44.50 -4.47 14.71
C PRO A 49 -45.39 -4.01 13.54
N ALA A 50 -46.55 -3.43 13.82
CA ALA A 50 -47.44 -2.85 12.81
C ALA A 50 -46.85 -1.53 12.26
N THR A 51 -46.35 -0.66 13.13
CA THR A 51 -45.67 0.59 12.74
C THR A 51 -44.44 0.32 11.88
N VAL A 52 -43.62 -0.66 12.28
CA VAL A 52 -42.45 -1.09 11.50
C VAL A 52 -42.87 -1.65 10.14
N ARG A 53 -43.95 -2.45 10.08
CA ARG A 53 -44.45 -3.00 8.82
C ARG A 53 -44.90 -1.92 7.85
N ASN A 54 -45.59 -0.87 8.33
CA ASN A 54 -46.01 0.25 7.49
C ASN A 54 -44.79 1.01 6.95
N ALA A 55 -43.81 1.33 7.81
CA ALA A 55 -42.59 1.98 7.36
C ALA A 55 -41.78 1.14 6.36
N MET A 56 -41.79 -0.19 6.50
CA MET A 56 -41.18 -1.10 5.53
C MET A 56 -41.89 -1.07 4.18
N ALA A 57 -43.22 -0.90 4.16
CA ALA A 57 -43.98 -0.73 2.91
C ALA A 57 -43.64 0.60 2.24
N ASP A 58 -43.56 1.68 3.01
CA ASP A 58 -43.14 2.99 2.48
C ASP A 58 -41.72 2.93 1.88
N LEU A 59 -40.79 2.26 2.57
CA LEU A 59 -39.41 2.07 2.08
C LEU A 59 -39.33 1.17 0.84
N GLU A 60 -40.27 0.23 0.67
CA GLU A 60 -40.39 -0.59 -0.54
C GLU A 60 -40.94 0.22 -1.71
N GLU A 61 -41.94 1.08 -1.49
CA GLU A 61 -42.44 2.02 -2.50
C GLU A 61 -41.37 3.01 -2.96
N LEU A 62 -40.45 3.40 -2.07
CA LEU A 62 -39.27 4.22 -2.39
C LEU A 62 -38.15 3.43 -3.10
N GLY A 63 -38.33 2.11 -3.35
CA GLY A 63 -37.33 1.27 -4.02
C GLY A 63 -36.11 0.92 -3.16
N LEU A 64 -36.15 1.18 -1.85
CA LEU A 64 -35.06 0.92 -0.90
C LEU A 64 -35.11 -0.51 -0.36
N LEU A 65 -36.30 -1.10 -0.31
CA LEU A 65 -36.50 -2.48 0.08
C LEU A 65 -37.16 -3.26 -1.05
N SER A 66 -36.94 -4.57 -1.08
CA SER A 66 -37.67 -5.48 -1.97
C SER A 66 -38.10 -6.74 -1.24
N ALA A 67 -39.11 -7.41 -1.76
CA ALA A 67 -39.59 -8.70 -1.30
C ALA A 67 -39.06 -9.81 -2.22
N PRO A 68 -38.25 -10.76 -1.73
CA PRO A 68 -37.82 -11.89 -2.56
C PRO A 68 -39.01 -12.80 -2.92
N PHE A 69 -39.99 -12.90 -2.01
CA PHE A 69 -41.29 -13.55 -2.23
C PHE A 69 -42.39 -12.77 -1.50
N SER A 70 -43.64 -12.92 -1.94
CA SER A 70 -44.81 -12.19 -1.44
C SER A 70 -45.07 -12.33 0.07
N SER A 71 -44.64 -13.43 0.70
CA SER A 71 -44.76 -13.69 2.14
C SER A 71 -43.44 -13.63 2.92
N SER A 72 -42.33 -13.32 2.25
CA SER A 72 -41.00 -13.24 2.88
C SER A 72 -40.76 -11.85 3.46
N GLY A 73 -39.81 -11.75 4.41
CA GLY A 73 -39.31 -10.46 4.90
C GLY A 73 -38.79 -9.56 3.78
N ARG A 74 -38.28 -8.38 4.11
CA ARG A 74 -37.69 -7.46 3.15
C ARG A 74 -36.17 -7.57 3.12
N ILE A 75 -35.60 -7.37 1.94
CA ILE A 75 -34.15 -7.27 1.73
C ILE A 75 -33.79 -5.85 1.26
N PRO A 76 -32.65 -5.28 1.69
CA PRO A 76 -32.19 -4.00 1.18
C PRO A 76 -31.81 -4.08 -0.31
N THR A 77 -32.20 -3.06 -1.08
CA THR A 77 -31.75 -2.91 -2.46
C THR A 77 -30.35 -2.28 -2.53
N PRO A 78 -29.69 -2.29 -3.69
CA PRO A 78 -28.42 -1.57 -3.85
C PRO A 78 -28.52 -0.08 -3.53
N LEU A 79 -29.66 0.56 -3.83
CA LEU A 79 -29.91 1.96 -3.48
C LEU A 79 -29.94 2.16 -1.96
N ALA A 80 -30.57 1.24 -1.20
CA ALA A 80 -30.54 1.29 0.25
C ALA A 80 -29.13 1.14 0.82
N PHE A 81 -28.31 0.25 0.27
CA PHE A 81 -26.90 0.15 0.66
C PHE A 81 -26.11 1.42 0.35
N ARG A 82 -26.37 2.08 -0.78
CA ARG A 82 -25.73 3.36 -1.12
C ARG A 82 -26.07 4.43 -0.09
N ILE A 83 -27.36 4.61 0.23
CA ILE A 83 -27.79 5.55 1.27
C ILE A 83 -27.15 5.19 2.62
N TYR A 84 -27.14 3.90 2.97
CA TYR A 84 -26.55 3.44 4.23
C TYR A 84 -25.08 3.78 4.34
N VAL A 85 -24.27 3.41 3.36
CA VAL A 85 -22.83 3.65 3.38
C VAL A 85 -22.51 5.15 3.36
N SER A 86 -23.26 5.94 2.59
CA SER A 86 -23.01 7.37 2.45
C SER A 86 -23.46 8.20 3.66
N ARG A 87 -24.53 7.80 4.36
CA ARG A 87 -25.16 8.67 5.38
C ARG A 87 -25.46 8.01 6.73
N LEU A 88 -25.64 6.70 6.78
CA LEU A 88 -26.18 6.00 7.97
C LEU A 88 -25.18 5.11 8.69
N ALA A 89 -24.15 4.66 7.99
CA ALA A 89 -23.14 3.77 8.52
C ALA A 89 -22.34 4.50 9.60
N GLN A 90 -22.64 4.21 10.86
CA GLN A 90 -21.87 4.73 11.98
C GLN A 90 -20.48 4.09 11.98
N ARG A 91 -19.44 4.90 12.12
CA ARG A 91 -18.06 4.42 12.23
C ARG A 91 -17.90 3.70 13.56
N GLY A 92 -17.76 2.38 13.50
CA GLY A 92 -17.54 1.52 14.66
C GLY A 92 -16.16 1.71 15.27
N ARG A 93 -16.00 1.32 16.54
CA ARG A 93 -14.68 1.33 17.20
C ARG A 93 -13.92 0.08 16.81
N ILE A 94 -12.67 0.27 16.36
CA ILE A 94 -11.73 -0.84 16.16
C ILE A 94 -11.26 -1.34 17.52
N SER A 95 -11.24 -2.67 17.71
CA SER A 95 -10.76 -3.27 18.95
C SER A 95 -9.25 -3.01 19.15
N SER A 96 -8.79 -2.95 20.40
CA SER A 96 -7.35 -2.74 20.68
C SER A 96 -6.48 -3.83 20.05
N LYS A 97 -6.97 -5.08 20.03
CA LYS A 97 -6.29 -6.22 19.39
C LYS A 97 -6.18 -6.05 17.88
N ASP A 98 -7.27 -5.68 17.20
CA ASP A 98 -7.26 -5.45 15.75
C ASP A 98 -6.32 -4.28 15.41
N ARG A 99 -6.34 -3.22 16.23
CA ARG A 99 -5.44 -2.08 16.08
C ARG A 99 -3.98 -2.51 16.23
N GLU A 100 -3.66 -3.32 17.23
CA GLU A 100 -2.30 -3.81 17.48
C GLU A 100 -1.77 -4.67 16.33
N LEU A 101 -2.63 -5.54 15.75
CA LEU A 101 -2.33 -6.34 14.58
C LEU A 101 -2.03 -5.47 13.35
N VAL A 102 -2.85 -4.45 13.08
CA VAL A 102 -2.60 -3.52 11.97
C VAL A 102 -1.30 -2.73 12.20
N HIS A 103 -1.02 -2.28 13.43
CA HIS A 103 0.26 -1.63 13.73
C HIS A 103 1.44 -2.60 13.74
N ALA A 104 1.22 -3.91 13.73
CA ALA A 104 2.32 -4.87 13.62
C ALA A 104 2.96 -4.84 12.22
N ILE A 105 2.21 -4.41 11.18
CA ILE A 105 2.73 -4.18 9.83
C ILE A 105 3.95 -3.25 9.87
N THR A 106 3.91 -2.23 10.73
CA THR A 106 5.00 -1.25 10.86
C THR A 106 6.21 -1.79 11.63
N ARG A 107 6.02 -2.88 12.40
CA ARG A 107 7.05 -3.50 13.27
C ARG A 107 7.73 -4.71 12.64
N SER A 108 7.10 -5.36 11.66
CA SER A 108 7.57 -6.62 11.07
C SER A 108 8.69 -6.44 10.03
N LEU A 109 9.17 -5.22 9.84
CA LEU A 109 10.21 -4.90 8.87
C LEU A 109 11.53 -4.77 9.64
N GLY A 110 12.50 -5.61 9.29
CA GLY A 110 13.80 -5.67 9.96
C GLY A 110 14.60 -4.35 9.85
N SER A 111 15.81 -4.35 10.37
CA SER A 111 16.70 -3.17 10.47
C SER A 111 17.24 -2.61 9.13
N GLY A 112 16.66 -2.97 7.98
CA GLY A 112 17.02 -2.45 6.65
C GLY A 112 15.92 -1.55 6.07
N PRO A 113 16.21 -0.74 5.03
CA PRO A 113 15.18 0.04 4.34
C PRO A 113 14.12 -0.92 3.81
N PRO A 114 12.87 -0.80 4.29
CA PRO A 114 11.86 -1.79 3.99
C PRO A 114 11.45 -1.67 2.51
N ASP A 115 11.51 -2.80 1.81
CA ASP A 115 10.89 -2.91 0.49
C ASP A 115 9.38 -2.67 0.65
N ILE A 116 8.90 -1.56 0.10
CA ILE A 116 7.49 -1.18 0.06
C ILE A 116 6.60 -2.32 -0.43
N SER A 117 7.06 -3.17 -1.37
CA SER A 117 6.28 -4.30 -1.88
C SER A 117 5.98 -5.31 -0.77
N THR A 118 6.95 -5.53 0.12
CA THR A 118 6.83 -6.40 1.29
C THR A 118 5.88 -5.81 2.33
N ILE A 119 5.98 -4.50 2.60
CA ILE A 119 5.04 -3.79 3.50
C ILE A 119 3.61 -3.93 3.00
N LEU A 120 3.40 -3.65 1.71
CA LEU A 120 2.10 -3.65 1.07
C LEU A 120 1.47 -5.06 1.07
N ARG A 121 2.26 -6.10 0.79
CA ARG A 121 1.80 -7.49 0.86
C ARG A 121 1.39 -7.88 2.28
N GLU A 122 2.21 -7.53 3.28
CA GLU A 122 1.89 -7.82 4.67
C GLU A 122 0.64 -7.05 5.14
N ALA A 123 0.49 -5.80 4.70
CA ALA A 123 -0.71 -5.01 4.96
C ALA A 123 -1.97 -5.67 4.39
N GLY A 124 -1.91 -6.18 3.15
CA GLY A 124 -2.99 -6.98 2.57
C GLY A 124 -3.31 -8.21 3.42
N ARG A 125 -2.29 -9.00 3.78
CA ARG A 125 -2.46 -10.22 4.59
C ARG A 125 -3.13 -9.94 5.94
N VAL A 126 -2.68 -8.93 6.67
CA VAL A 126 -3.25 -8.52 7.96
C VAL A 126 -4.67 -8.00 7.78
N LEU A 127 -4.90 -7.14 6.78
CA LEU A 127 -6.23 -6.58 6.51
C LEU A 127 -7.24 -7.68 6.16
N SER A 128 -6.87 -8.65 5.32
CA SER A 128 -7.72 -9.80 5.01
C SER A 128 -8.03 -10.62 6.26
N ALA A 129 -7.03 -10.88 7.11
CA ALA A 129 -7.21 -11.66 8.32
C ALA A 129 -8.17 -10.99 9.32
N VAL A 130 -8.04 -9.68 9.53
CA VAL A 130 -8.83 -8.92 10.51
C VAL A 130 -10.24 -8.61 9.97
N SER A 131 -10.34 -8.19 8.70
CA SER A 131 -11.62 -7.87 8.05
C SER A 131 -12.46 -9.11 7.76
N LYS A 132 -11.82 -10.28 7.56
CA LYS A 132 -12.42 -11.53 7.06
C LYS A 132 -12.92 -11.43 5.61
N HIS A 133 -12.35 -10.53 4.83
CA HIS A 133 -12.65 -10.35 3.40
C HIS A 133 -11.38 -10.51 2.56
N ALA A 134 -11.52 -10.58 1.24
CA ALA A 134 -10.37 -10.50 0.35
C ALA A 134 -9.83 -9.07 0.42
N SER A 135 -8.53 -8.89 0.65
CA SER A 135 -7.90 -7.57 0.62
C SER A 135 -7.27 -7.33 -0.74
N LEU A 136 -7.24 -6.06 -1.15
CA LEU A 136 -6.62 -5.61 -2.38
C LEU A 136 -5.65 -4.50 -2.07
N VAL A 137 -4.47 -4.57 -2.68
CA VAL A 137 -3.43 -3.56 -2.54
C VAL A 137 -2.95 -3.19 -3.92
N LEU A 138 -3.32 -1.99 -4.37
CA LEU A 138 -2.78 -1.41 -5.59
C LEU A 138 -1.35 -0.99 -5.34
N MET A 139 -0.43 -1.50 -6.16
CA MET A 139 0.99 -1.14 -6.09
C MET A 139 1.23 0.25 -6.68
N PRO A 140 2.33 0.92 -6.31
CA PRO A 140 2.72 2.19 -6.91
C PRO A 140 2.89 2.06 -8.43
N ILE A 141 2.37 3.06 -9.16
CA ILE A 141 2.63 3.17 -10.60
C ILE A 141 4.06 3.68 -10.76
N ILE A 142 4.92 2.84 -11.31
CA ILE A 142 6.35 3.12 -11.41
C ILE A 142 6.62 4.37 -12.28
N GLU A 143 5.84 4.62 -13.32
CA GLU A 143 6.02 5.83 -14.14
C GLU A 143 5.82 7.16 -13.38
N GLU A 144 5.03 7.14 -12.30
CA GLU A 144 4.71 8.32 -11.49
C GLU A 144 5.66 8.49 -10.30
N VAL A 145 6.47 7.47 -9.94
CA VAL A 145 7.39 7.60 -8.82
C VAL A 145 8.60 8.47 -9.20
N VAL A 146 9.07 9.24 -8.22
CA VAL A 146 10.25 10.10 -8.37
C VAL A 146 11.51 9.24 -8.32
N PHE A 147 12.34 9.34 -9.35
CA PHE A 147 13.61 8.65 -9.45
C PHE A 147 14.55 9.03 -8.29
N ALA A 148 15.20 8.04 -7.67
CA ALA A 148 16.29 8.27 -6.72
C ALA A 148 17.62 7.71 -7.24
N HIS A 149 17.63 6.46 -7.70
CA HIS A 149 18.86 5.78 -8.10
C HIS A 149 18.62 4.66 -9.12
N ILE A 150 19.59 4.39 -9.99
CA ILE A 150 19.69 3.17 -10.78
C ILE A 150 21.12 2.62 -10.75
N GLU A 151 21.23 1.31 -10.60
CA GLU A 151 22.50 0.58 -10.64
C GLU A 151 22.38 -0.64 -11.55
N PHE A 152 23.42 -0.88 -12.37
CA PHE A 152 23.53 -2.09 -13.17
C PHE A 152 24.57 -3.04 -12.58
N VAL A 153 24.12 -4.21 -12.12
CA VAL A 153 24.96 -5.23 -11.50
C VAL A 153 25.12 -6.40 -12.46
N PRO A 154 26.35 -6.77 -12.88
CA PRO A 154 26.55 -7.93 -13.74
C PRO A 154 26.21 -9.24 -13.00
N VAL A 155 25.45 -10.12 -13.65
CA VAL A 155 25.07 -11.45 -13.12
C VAL A 155 25.77 -12.56 -13.90
N ARG A 156 25.83 -12.44 -15.23
CA ARG A 156 26.53 -13.34 -16.16
C ARG A 156 27.12 -12.52 -17.31
N GLU A 157 27.92 -13.13 -18.18
CA GLU A 157 28.57 -12.42 -19.31
C GLU A 157 27.61 -11.58 -20.15
N GLN A 158 26.41 -12.08 -20.44
CA GLN A 158 25.38 -11.40 -21.23
C GLN A 158 24.10 -11.15 -20.42
N SER A 159 24.23 -10.95 -19.10
CA SER A 159 23.06 -10.72 -18.25
C SER A 159 23.39 -9.79 -17.10
N ILE A 160 22.60 -8.73 -16.93
CA ILE A 160 22.74 -7.74 -15.86
C ILE A 160 21.45 -7.62 -15.08
N LEU A 161 21.57 -7.31 -13.79
CA LEU A 161 20.47 -6.91 -12.93
C LEU A 161 20.46 -5.38 -12.86
N ALA A 162 19.41 -4.76 -13.38
CA ALA A 162 19.12 -3.36 -13.13
C ALA A 162 18.34 -3.24 -11.82
N VAL A 163 18.89 -2.47 -10.88
CA VAL A 163 18.27 -2.14 -9.60
C VAL A 163 17.84 -0.68 -9.67
N PHE A 164 16.54 -0.44 -9.72
CA PHE A 164 15.94 0.88 -9.70
C PHE A 164 15.42 1.19 -8.29
N VAL A 165 15.67 2.41 -7.81
CA VAL A 165 15.22 2.90 -6.51
C VAL A 165 14.51 4.23 -6.71
N ALA A 166 13.31 4.36 -6.16
CA ALA A 166 12.56 5.62 -6.11
C ALA A 166 12.74 6.33 -4.77
N LYS A 167 12.48 7.65 -4.71
CA LYS A 167 12.54 8.42 -3.45
C LYS A 167 11.51 7.95 -2.43
N SER A 168 10.46 7.27 -2.87
CA SER A 168 9.48 6.59 -2.01
C SER A 168 10.01 5.32 -1.34
N GLY A 169 11.24 4.88 -1.63
CA GLY A 169 11.79 3.60 -1.18
C GLY A 169 11.33 2.40 -2.02
N PHE A 170 10.59 2.62 -3.10
CA PHE A 170 10.24 1.57 -4.05
C PHE A 170 11.49 1.06 -4.78
N ILE A 171 11.78 -0.23 -4.63
CA ILE A 171 12.91 -0.90 -5.28
C ILE A 171 12.39 -1.86 -6.32
N GLN A 172 12.95 -1.80 -7.52
CA GLN A 172 12.63 -2.72 -8.60
C GLN A 172 13.87 -3.36 -9.20
N ASN A 173 13.81 -4.67 -9.35
CA ASN A 173 14.89 -5.49 -9.87
C ASN A 173 14.48 -6.05 -11.23
N ARG A 174 15.27 -5.79 -12.27
CA ARG A 174 15.03 -6.27 -13.62
C ARG A 174 16.26 -6.97 -14.17
N LEU A 175 16.12 -8.24 -14.53
CA LEU A 175 17.15 -8.94 -15.29
C LEU A 175 17.05 -8.53 -16.76
N ILE A 176 18.18 -8.12 -17.34
CA ILE A 176 18.29 -7.66 -18.73
C ILE A 176 19.35 -8.51 -19.42
N ASP A 177 18.91 -9.21 -20.48
CA ASP A 177 19.82 -9.95 -21.35
C ASP A 177 20.51 -9.00 -22.33
N LEU A 178 21.83 -9.10 -22.44
CA LEU A 178 22.65 -8.24 -23.28
C LEU A 178 23.00 -8.97 -24.58
N ASP A 179 23.03 -8.22 -25.69
CA ASP A 179 23.49 -8.77 -26.98
C ASP A 179 25.01 -9.05 -26.94
N GLU A 180 25.76 -8.28 -26.16
CA GLU A 180 27.19 -8.44 -25.93
C GLU A 180 27.57 -8.11 -24.48
N ALA A 181 28.69 -8.67 -24.02
CA ALA A 181 29.20 -8.40 -22.68
C ALA A 181 29.63 -6.93 -22.55
N ILE A 182 29.18 -6.26 -21.48
CA ILE A 182 29.54 -4.88 -21.18
C ILE A 182 30.51 -4.89 -19.98
N PRO A 183 31.69 -4.24 -20.09
CA PRO A 183 32.62 -4.11 -18.98
C PRO A 183 31.98 -3.44 -17.76
N ARG A 184 32.37 -3.85 -16.55
CA ARG A 184 31.83 -3.30 -15.30
C ARG A 184 32.05 -1.79 -15.17
N GLU A 185 33.17 -1.28 -15.65
CA GLU A 185 33.48 0.17 -15.67
C GLU A 185 32.49 0.95 -16.55
N ASP A 186 32.05 0.36 -17.66
CA ASP A 186 31.07 0.98 -18.55
C ASP A 186 29.68 0.95 -17.91
N LEU A 187 29.28 -0.15 -17.27
CA LEU A 187 28.04 -0.22 -16.50
C LEU A 187 27.99 0.84 -15.38
N GLN A 188 29.11 1.09 -14.70
CA GLN A 188 29.22 2.15 -13.70
C GLN A 188 29.07 3.53 -14.33
N ARG A 189 29.75 3.80 -15.45
CA ARG A 189 29.64 5.07 -16.19
C ARG A 189 28.19 5.31 -16.65
N MET A 190 27.53 4.28 -17.16
CA MET A 190 26.12 4.33 -17.56
C MET A 190 25.21 4.63 -16.35
N SER A 191 25.42 3.95 -15.22
CA SER A 191 24.66 4.19 -13.99
C SER A 191 24.82 5.63 -13.51
N ASN A 192 26.05 6.15 -13.44
CA ASN A 192 26.33 7.53 -13.03
C ASN A 192 25.70 8.56 -13.97
N TYR A 193 25.76 8.31 -15.28
CA TYR A 193 25.13 9.16 -16.28
C TYR A 193 23.61 9.23 -16.07
N LEU A 194 22.94 8.07 -15.95
CA LEU A 194 21.51 8.04 -15.66
C LEU A 194 21.19 8.72 -14.33
N ASN A 195 21.91 8.41 -13.25
CA ASN A 195 21.67 9.04 -11.95
C ASN A 195 21.73 10.57 -11.99
N SER A 196 22.63 11.17 -12.79
CA SER A 196 22.69 12.63 -12.96
C SER A 196 21.59 13.19 -13.87
N LEU A 197 21.17 12.45 -14.89
CA LEU A 197 20.13 12.88 -15.83
C LEU A 197 18.72 12.81 -15.24
N LEU A 198 18.50 11.83 -14.36
CA LEU A 198 17.17 11.40 -13.89
C LEU A 198 16.79 11.97 -12.52
N ASP A 199 17.73 12.57 -11.77
CA ASP A 199 17.42 13.10 -10.44
C ASP A 199 16.27 14.12 -10.45
N GLY A 200 15.36 13.96 -9.50
CA GLY A 200 14.20 14.83 -9.29
C GLY A 200 13.08 14.68 -10.32
N LYS A 201 13.22 13.81 -11.33
CA LYS A 201 12.20 13.58 -12.36
C LYS A 201 11.37 12.33 -12.05
N THR A 202 10.13 12.35 -12.50
CA THR A 202 9.29 11.14 -12.58
C THR A 202 9.79 10.26 -13.72
N LEU A 203 9.61 8.94 -13.59
CA LEU A 203 10.03 8.02 -14.65
C LEU A 203 9.33 8.27 -16.00
N ARG A 204 8.10 8.79 -15.99
CA ARG A 204 7.42 9.26 -17.20
C ARG A 204 8.18 10.38 -17.91
N GLU A 205 8.58 11.41 -17.18
CA GLU A 205 9.37 12.53 -17.71
C GLU A 205 10.70 12.04 -18.23
N VAL A 206 11.36 11.16 -17.46
CA VAL A 206 12.60 10.50 -17.88
C VAL A 206 12.41 9.79 -19.21
N ARG A 207 11.41 8.92 -19.34
CA ARG A 207 11.18 8.13 -20.56
C ARG A 207 10.92 9.02 -21.78
N LEU A 208 10.13 10.08 -21.62
CA LEU A 208 9.89 11.08 -22.68
C LEU A 208 11.21 11.75 -23.10
N HIS A 209 12.00 12.22 -22.13
CA HIS A 209 13.30 12.84 -22.39
C HIS A 209 14.30 11.86 -23.03
N MET A 210 14.30 10.58 -22.64
CA MET A 210 15.18 9.57 -23.24
C MET A 210 14.82 9.31 -24.70
N LEU A 211 13.53 9.20 -25.02
CA LEU A 211 13.06 9.02 -26.39
C LEU A 211 13.42 10.21 -27.28
N GLU A 212 13.22 11.44 -26.78
CA GLU A 212 13.63 12.66 -27.48
C GLU A 212 15.16 12.72 -27.70
N ALA A 213 15.95 12.36 -26.69
CA ALA A 213 17.41 12.34 -26.78
C ALA A 213 17.97 11.24 -27.70
N MET A 214 17.22 10.15 -27.91
CA MET A 214 17.57 9.07 -28.83
C MET A 214 17.30 9.44 -30.30
N ASP A 215 16.26 10.24 -30.57
CA ASP A 215 15.95 10.77 -31.90
C ASP A 215 16.89 11.91 -32.33
N ASP A 216 17.52 12.60 -31.37
CA ASP A 216 18.52 13.63 -31.63
C ASP A 216 19.86 13.03 -32.08
N GLU A 217 19.97 12.77 -33.38
CA GLU A 217 21.15 12.16 -34.05
C GLU A 217 22.46 12.94 -33.82
N ARG A 218 22.35 14.24 -33.47
CA ARG A 218 23.48 15.14 -33.17
C ARG A 218 24.24 14.81 -31.88
N ASN A 219 23.66 14.04 -30.95
CA ASN A 219 24.34 13.61 -29.71
C ASN A 219 25.24 12.36 -29.90
N ALA A 220 25.61 12.02 -31.14
CA ALA A 220 26.43 10.87 -31.52
C ALA A 220 27.83 10.76 -30.90
N ALA A 221 28.26 11.75 -30.11
CA ALA A 221 29.61 11.78 -29.59
C ALA A 221 29.90 10.72 -28.52
N ASP A 222 28.88 10.16 -27.84
CA ASP A 222 29.12 9.20 -26.75
C ASP A 222 28.25 7.95 -26.81
N HIS A 223 28.81 6.90 -27.40
CA HIS A 223 28.18 5.57 -27.52
C HIS A 223 27.83 4.95 -26.15
N ILE A 224 28.55 5.30 -25.08
CA ILE A 224 28.22 4.85 -23.72
C ILE A 224 26.91 5.49 -23.24
N MET A 225 26.69 6.78 -23.51
CA MET A 225 25.45 7.47 -23.12
C MET A 225 24.23 6.91 -23.86
N ARG A 226 24.34 6.65 -25.16
CA ARG A 226 23.25 6.00 -25.93
C ARG A 226 22.90 4.62 -25.38
N ARG A 227 23.91 3.81 -25.05
CA ARG A 227 23.68 2.51 -24.39
C ARG A 227 23.06 2.66 -23.01
N ALA A 228 23.49 3.66 -22.24
CA ALA A 228 22.88 3.97 -20.94
C ALA A 228 21.38 4.26 -21.09
N LEU A 229 20.99 5.09 -22.06
CA LEU A 229 19.59 5.40 -22.37
C LEU A 229 18.82 4.14 -22.78
N MET A 230 19.38 3.30 -23.66
CA MET A 230 18.74 2.04 -24.06
C MET A 230 18.57 1.06 -22.90
N LEU A 231 19.59 0.90 -22.06
CA LEU A 231 19.52 0.02 -20.89
C LEU A 231 18.57 0.58 -19.83
N GLY A 232 18.55 1.89 -19.62
CA GLY A 232 17.59 2.57 -18.77
C GLY A 232 16.17 2.35 -19.25
N GLU A 233 15.90 2.55 -20.54
CA GLU A 233 14.58 2.31 -21.13
C GLU A 233 14.16 0.83 -20.99
N ARG A 234 15.06 -0.13 -21.26
CA ARG A 234 14.81 -1.57 -21.06
C ARG A 234 14.58 -1.95 -19.60
N ALA A 235 15.26 -1.28 -18.65
CA ALA A 235 15.04 -1.47 -17.21
C ALA A 235 13.63 -1.00 -16.80
N LEU A 236 13.10 0.00 -17.50
CA LEU A 236 11.84 0.69 -17.22
C LEU A 236 10.67 0.25 -18.14
N ARG A 237 10.91 -0.67 -19.09
CA ARG A 237 9.86 -1.20 -19.99
C ARG A 237 8.83 -2.04 -19.24
N GLY A 238 7.57 -1.97 -19.69
CA GLY A 238 6.47 -2.79 -19.18
C GLY A 238 5.95 -2.37 -17.81
N GLN A 239 6.27 -1.14 -17.38
CA GLN A 239 5.89 -0.59 -16.07
C GLN A 239 4.64 0.29 -16.11
N GLU A 240 3.91 0.23 -17.24
CA GLU A 240 2.66 0.96 -17.48
C GLU A 240 1.46 0.29 -16.77
N GLU A 241 1.57 -1.01 -16.46
CA GLU A 241 0.47 -1.76 -15.85
C GLU A 241 0.44 -1.56 -14.34
N ARG A 242 -0.73 -1.13 -13.84
CA ARG A 242 -1.04 -1.10 -12.41
C ARG A 242 -1.02 -2.53 -11.88
N ASP A 243 0.03 -2.88 -11.13
CA ASP A 243 0.04 -4.16 -10.43
C ASP A 243 -0.81 -4.08 -9.15
N MET A 244 -1.31 -5.24 -8.73
CA MET A 244 -2.13 -5.39 -7.55
C MET A 244 -1.86 -6.72 -6.87
N VAL A 245 -1.83 -6.67 -5.55
CA VAL A 245 -1.80 -7.86 -4.69
C VAL A 245 -3.19 -8.11 -4.12
N ILE A 246 -3.63 -9.35 -4.22
CA ILE A 246 -4.88 -9.83 -3.65
C ILE A 246 -4.52 -10.87 -2.59
N GLU A 247 -5.09 -10.74 -1.40
CA GLU A 247 -4.91 -11.71 -0.32
C GLU A 247 -6.28 -12.17 0.20
N GLY A 248 -6.40 -13.46 0.51
CA GLY A 248 -7.59 -14.01 1.15
C GLY A 248 -8.82 -14.20 0.25
N GLU A 249 -8.64 -14.41 -1.06
CA GLU A 249 -9.72 -14.77 -2.00
C GLU A 249 -10.59 -15.92 -1.49
N ARG A 250 -9.97 -16.87 -0.77
CA ARG A 250 -10.64 -18.02 -0.14
C ARG A 250 -11.81 -17.62 0.77
N ARG A 251 -11.81 -16.39 1.30
CA ARG A 251 -12.88 -15.86 2.18
C ARG A 251 -14.24 -15.78 1.50
N PHE A 252 -14.29 -15.76 0.16
CA PHE A 252 -15.56 -15.83 -0.56
C PHE A 252 -16.25 -17.19 -0.40
N LEU A 253 -15.49 -18.27 -0.18
CA LEU A 253 -16.04 -19.61 0.08
C LEU A 253 -16.82 -19.68 1.41
N ASP A 254 -16.54 -18.77 2.34
CA ASP A 254 -17.20 -18.69 3.63
C ASP A 254 -18.55 -17.93 3.56
N GLN A 255 -18.91 -17.35 2.41
CA GLN A 255 -20.11 -16.51 2.27
C GLN A 255 -21.26 -17.24 1.56
N PRO A 256 -22.51 -17.14 2.08
CA PRO A 256 -23.68 -17.80 1.50
C PRO A 256 -23.98 -17.36 0.06
N GLU A 257 -23.67 -16.11 -0.32
CA GLU A 257 -23.88 -15.58 -1.67
C GLU A 257 -23.11 -16.33 -2.76
N PHE A 258 -21.99 -16.96 -2.39
CA PHE A 258 -21.11 -17.68 -3.30
C PHE A 258 -21.12 -19.19 -3.08
N ALA A 259 -22.17 -19.73 -2.45
CA ALA A 259 -22.41 -21.17 -2.34
C ALA A 259 -22.70 -21.82 -3.71
N ASP A 260 -23.18 -21.05 -4.69
CA ASP A 260 -23.37 -21.50 -6.07
C ASP A 260 -22.01 -21.62 -6.78
N ILE A 261 -21.70 -22.82 -7.26
CA ILE A 261 -20.44 -23.14 -7.94
C ILE A 261 -20.25 -22.30 -9.22
N GLN A 262 -21.31 -21.98 -9.96
CA GLN A 262 -21.21 -21.16 -11.17
C GLN A 262 -20.88 -19.71 -10.83
N LYS A 263 -21.54 -19.14 -9.81
CA LYS A 263 -21.19 -17.81 -9.30
C LYS A 263 -19.75 -17.76 -8.79
N MET A 264 -19.32 -18.79 -8.07
CA MET A 264 -17.94 -18.89 -7.58
C MET A 264 -16.93 -18.96 -8.74
N ARG A 265 -17.20 -19.74 -9.78
CA ARG A 265 -16.31 -19.80 -10.96
C ARG A 265 -16.22 -18.46 -11.69
N GLN A 266 -17.34 -17.73 -11.81
CA GLN A 266 -17.34 -16.40 -12.42
C GLN A 266 -16.52 -15.42 -11.58
N LEU A 267 -16.69 -15.46 -10.25
CA LEU A 267 -15.91 -14.65 -9.32
C LEU A 267 -14.41 -14.93 -9.45
N LEU A 268 -13.99 -16.21 -9.40
CA LEU A 268 -12.58 -16.58 -9.49
C LEU A 268 -11.95 -16.13 -10.82
N ARG A 269 -12.67 -16.27 -11.94
CA ARG A 269 -12.22 -15.76 -13.24
C ARG A 269 -12.05 -14.24 -13.23
N ALA A 270 -12.98 -13.52 -12.60
CA ALA A 270 -12.89 -12.07 -12.50
C ALA A 270 -11.72 -11.62 -11.60
N PHE A 271 -11.26 -12.46 -10.67
CA PHE A 271 -10.08 -12.22 -9.85
C PHE A 271 -8.76 -12.60 -10.54
N GLU A 272 -8.77 -13.61 -11.42
CA GLU A 272 -7.64 -13.93 -12.30
C GLU A 272 -7.36 -12.78 -13.27
N GLU A 273 -8.40 -12.10 -13.76
CA GLU A 273 -8.30 -10.95 -14.65
C GLU A 273 -8.15 -9.64 -13.85
N LYS A 274 -6.93 -9.33 -13.41
CA LYS A 274 -6.60 -8.11 -12.62
C LYS A 274 -7.23 -6.82 -13.17
N THR A 275 -7.31 -6.69 -14.50
CA THR A 275 -7.91 -5.55 -15.20
C THR A 275 -9.38 -5.31 -14.82
N LEU A 276 -10.17 -6.37 -14.60
CA LEU A 276 -11.56 -6.22 -14.19
C LEU A 276 -11.64 -5.58 -12.80
N ILE A 277 -10.82 -6.02 -11.86
CA ILE A 277 -10.81 -5.44 -10.51
C ILE A 277 -10.30 -4.00 -10.52
N LEU A 278 -9.33 -3.67 -11.37
CA LEU A 278 -8.92 -2.28 -11.56
C LEU A 278 -10.10 -1.39 -11.96
N HIS A 279 -11.00 -1.84 -12.84
CA HIS A 279 -12.21 -1.08 -13.16
C HIS A 279 -13.14 -0.88 -11.96
N LEU A 280 -13.26 -1.87 -11.06
CA LEU A 280 -14.01 -1.72 -9.81
C LEU A 280 -13.38 -0.67 -8.89
N LEU A 281 -12.05 -0.61 -8.84
CA LEU A 281 -11.29 0.34 -8.02
C LEU A 281 -11.27 1.75 -8.62
N ASP A 282 -11.24 1.89 -9.95
CA ASP A 282 -11.35 3.17 -10.64
C ASP A 282 -12.76 3.76 -10.50
N ALA A 283 -13.80 2.92 -10.50
CA ALA A 283 -15.14 3.34 -10.10
C ALA A 283 -15.15 3.82 -8.64
N ALA A 284 -14.33 3.23 -7.76
CA ALA A 284 -14.22 3.64 -6.36
C ALA A 284 -13.64 5.03 -6.21
N ALA A 285 -12.58 5.35 -6.95
CA ALA A 285 -11.99 6.68 -6.91
C ALA A 285 -13.01 7.81 -7.25
N ARG A 286 -14.11 7.51 -7.95
CA ARG A 286 -15.18 8.47 -8.28
C ARG A 286 -16.23 8.62 -7.17
N HIS A 287 -16.29 7.67 -6.24
CA HIS A 287 -17.23 7.61 -5.13
C HIS A 287 -16.51 7.76 -3.78
N ALA A 288 -15.68 8.80 -3.68
CA ALA A 288 -15.08 9.24 -2.43
C ALA A 288 -16.19 9.57 -1.41
N ILE A 289 -15.98 9.16 -0.16
CA ILE A 289 -16.85 9.51 0.96
C ILE A 289 -16.06 10.45 1.87
N ASP A 290 -16.70 11.53 2.32
CA ASP A 290 -16.09 12.52 3.22
C ASP A 290 -15.40 11.83 4.41
N SER A 291 -14.07 11.87 4.38
CA SER A 291 -13.19 11.42 5.45
C SER A 291 -13.10 12.54 6.50
N GLN A 292 -13.79 12.36 7.64
CA GLN A 292 -13.66 13.25 8.80
C GLN A 292 -12.42 12.92 9.65
N ALA A 293 -11.64 11.89 9.29
CA ALA A 293 -10.34 11.68 9.89
C ALA A 293 -9.43 12.82 9.41
N ALA A 294 -8.76 13.51 10.33
CA ALA A 294 -7.81 14.58 10.08
C ALA A 294 -6.52 14.10 9.38
N SER A 295 -6.63 13.09 8.51
CA SER A 295 -5.56 12.34 7.88
C SER A 295 -5.92 12.17 6.40
N SER A 296 -4.94 12.45 5.55
CA SER A 296 -4.91 12.51 4.08
C SER A 296 -5.43 11.31 3.28
N ALA A 297 -6.21 10.40 3.86
CA ALA A 297 -6.66 9.18 3.21
C ALA A 297 -8.07 9.35 2.61
N ASP A 298 -8.14 9.30 1.28
CA ASP A 298 -9.38 9.35 0.52
C ASP A 298 -10.05 7.96 0.53
N THR A 299 -11.07 7.80 1.37
CA THR A 299 -11.81 6.53 1.48
C THR A 299 -12.97 6.50 0.50
N ALA A 300 -13.06 5.43 -0.27
CA ALA A 300 -14.12 5.21 -1.23
C ALA A 300 -14.82 3.87 -1.02
N VAL A 301 -16.12 3.86 -1.30
CA VAL A 301 -16.91 2.62 -1.30
C VAL A 301 -17.67 2.50 -2.61
N VAL A 302 -17.52 1.34 -3.26
CA VAL A 302 -18.25 0.96 -4.46
C VAL A 302 -19.16 -0.19 -4.16
N LEU A 303 -20.39 -0.08 -4.63
CA LEU A 303 -21.29 -1.20 -4.69
C LEU A 303 -21.22 -1.78 -6.09
N GLY A 304 -21.16 -3.10 -6.20
CA GLY A 304 -21.01 -3.80 -7.47
C GLY A 304 -22.09 -3.49 -8.50
N SER A 305 -23.27 -3.08 -8.05
CA SER A 305 -24.35 -2.54 -8.90
C SER A 305 -23.97 -1.28 -9.69
N GLU A 306 -22.94 -0.57 -9.25
CA GLU A 306 -22.40 0.64 -9.89
C GLU A 306 -21.29 0.31 -10.88
N SER A 307 -20.82 -0.94 -10.88
CA SER A 307 -19.83 -1.44 -11.84
C SER A 307 -20.51 -1.82 -13.16
N THR A 308 -19.79 -1.61 -14.27
CA THR A 308 -20.17 -2.12 -15.59
C THR A 308 -19.93 -3.63 -15.72
N VAL A 309 -19.16 -4.23 -14.79
CA VAL A 309 -18.83 -5.66 -14.76
C VAL A 309 -19.94 -6.42 -14.03
N ARG A 310 -20.61 -7.35 -14.73
CA ARG A 310 -21.80 -8.04 -14.21
C ARG A 310 -21.47 -8.99 -13.06
N GLU A 311 -20.29 -9.60 -13.12
CA GLU A 311 -19.74 -10.55 -12.17
C GLU A 311 -19.55 -9.93 -10.79
N PHE A 312 -19.42 -8.60 -10.72
CA PHE A 312 -19.25 -7.87 -9.46
C PHE A 312 -20.55 -7.41 -8.84
N ARG A 313 -21.72 -7.63 -9.45
CA ARG A 313 -23.00 -7.11 -8.96
C ARG A 313 -23.27 -7.42 -7.47
N ASP A 314 -22.90 -8.62 -7.02
CA ASP A 314 -23.12 -9.09 -5.64
C ASP A 314 -21.95 -8.71 -4.68
N LEU A 315 -20.94 -7.99 -5.17
CA LEU A 315 -19.77 -7.53 -4.42
C LEU A 315 -19.86 -6.05 -4.06
N ALA A 316 -19.02 -5.64 -3.11
CA ALA A 316 -18.69 -4.26 -2.85
C ALA A 316 -17.19 -4.15 -2.54
N ALA A 317 -16.62 -2.97 -2.76
CA ALA A 317 -15.23 -2.64 -2.46
C ALA A 317 -15.17 -1.46 -1.49
N VAL A 318 -14.30 -1.53 -0.49
CA VAL A 318 -13.95 -0.40 0.38
C VAL A 318 -12.45 -0.18 0.27
N THR A 319 -12.03 1.03 -0.12
CA THR A 319 -10.62 1.34 -0.38
C THR A 319 -10.23 2.66 0.26
N SER A 320 -8.97 2.82 0.62
CA SER A 320 -8.41 4.07 1.10
C SER A 320 -7.01 4.27 0.53
N SER A 321 -6.67 5.51 0.17
CA SER A 321 -5.38 5.84 -0.42
C SER A 321 -4.26 5.79 0.60
N TYR A 322 -3.10 5.26 0.21
CA TYR A 322 -1.85 5.41 0.95
C TYR A 322 -0.87 6.27 0.16
N SER A 323 -0.03 7.00 0.87
CA SER A 323 0.85 8.02 0.29
C SER A 323 2.25 7.97 0.89
N SER A 324 3.18 8.64 0.22
CA SER A 324 4.47 9.05 0.78
C SER A 324 4.48 10.57 0.96
N GLU A 325 5.60 11.12 1.44
CA GLU A 325 5.83 12.58 1.44
C GLU A 325 5.75 13.20 0.05
N HIS A 326 5.96 12.40 -1.01
CA HIS A 326 5.93 12.85 -2.40
C HIS A 326 4.56 12.75 -3.07
N GLY A 327 3.52 12.29 -2.35
CA GLY A 327 2.16 12.19 -2.86
C GLY A 327 1.55 10.79 -2.78
N PRO A 328 0.34 10.59 -3.35
CA PRO A 328 -0.36 9.31 -3.33
C PRO A 328 0.44 8.26 -4.11
N LEU A 329 0.57 7.07 -3.53
CA LEU A 329 1.27 5.95 -4.16
C LEU A 329 0.30 4.88 -4.65
N GLY A 330 -0.80 4.66 -3.93
CA GLY A 330 -1.78 3.65 -4.32
C GLY A 330 -2.96 3.58 -3.36
N ARG A 331 -3.67 2.46 -3.37
CA ARG A 331 -4.83 2.21 -2.49
C ARG A 331 -4.74 0.84 -1.85
N VAL A 332 -5.17 0.76 -0.60
CA VAL A 332 -5.42 -0.50 0.11
C VAL A 332 -6.92 -0.63 0.34
N GLY A 333 -7.45 -1.83 0.30
CA GLY A 333 -8.87 -2.04 0.46
C GLY A 333 -9.27 -3.48 0.67
N VAL A 334 -10.58 -3.69 0.74
CA VAL A 334 -11.19 -5.02 0.77
C VAL A 334 -12.31 -5.12 -0.24
N VAL A 335 -12.51 -6.33 -0.78
CA VAL A 335 -13.70 -6.71 -1.54
C VAL A 335 -14.40 -7.85 -0.82
N GLY A 336 -15.71 -7.72 -0.73
CA GLY A 336 -16.60 -8.65 -0.05
C GLY A 336 -18.01 -8.58 -0.62
N PRO A 337 -18.97 -9.31 -0.04
CA PRO A 337 -20.37 -9.20 -0.45
C PRO A 337 -20.91 -7.78 -0.17
N VAL A 338 -21.94 -7.34 -0.91
CA VAL A 338 -22.60 -6.04 -0.66
C VAL A 338 -23.04 -5.87 0.81
N ARG A 339 -23.38 -6.96 1.52
CA ARG A 339 -23.74 -6.91 2.94
C ARG A 339 -22.54 -6.92 3.90
N MET A 340 -21.42 -6.31 3.52
CA MET A 340 -20.27 -6.14 4.42
C MET A 340 -20.64 -5.36 5.68
N ASN A 341 -19.94 -5.61 6.79
CA ASN A 341 -20.05 -4.79 7.98
C ASN A 341 -19.25 -3.48 7.79
N TYR A 342 -19.83 -2.53 7.06
CA TYR A 342 -19.18 -1.25 6.72
C TYR A 342 -18.73 -0.45 7.95
N ALA A 343 -19.51 -0.48 9.03
CA ALA A 343 -19.17 0.15 10.31
C ALA A 343 -17.83 -0.35 10.87
N ARG A 344 -17.47 -1.62 10.61
CA ARG A 344 -16.17 -2.20 11.00
C ARG A 344 -15.12 -2.08 9.89
N VAL A 345 -15.50 -2.31 8.64
CA VAL A 345 -14.58 -2.40 7.50
C VAL A 345 -13.97 -1.04 7.16
N ILE A 346 -14.78 0.02 7.11
CA ILE A 346 -14.30 1.37 6.73
C ILE A 346 -13.16 1.84 7.66
N PRO A 347 -13.33 1.84 9.00
CA PRO A 347 -12.25 2.24 9.89
C PRO A 347 -11.01 1.33 9.80
N LEU A 348 -11.18 0.03 9.56
CA LEU A 348 -10.04 -0.90 9.41
C LEU A 348 -9.21 -0.61 8.17
N VAL A 349 -9.87 -0.33 7.04
CA VAL A 349 -9.19 0.02 5.78
C VAL A 349 -8.44 1.33 5.95
N GLU A 350 -9.06 2.34 6.54
CA GLU A 350 -8.42 3.63 6.84
C GLU A 350 -7.23 3.49 7.79
N LEU A 351 -7.39 2.70 8.86
CA LEU A 351 -6.30 2.44 9.80
C LEU A 351 -5.12 1.76 9.11
N THR A 352 -5.41 0.81 8.21
CA THR A 352 -4.38 0.10 7.45
C THR A 352 -3.68 1.05 6.49
N ALA A 353 -4.42 1.88 5.75
CA ALA A 353 -3.85 2.90 4.87
C ALA A 353 -2.95 3.88 5.63
N ALA A 354 -3.40 4.36 6.80
CA ALA A 354 -2.62 5.23 7.67
C ALA A 354 -1.35 4.54 8.21
N ALA A 355 -1.43 3.26 8.59
CA ALA A 355 -0.27 2.49 9.04
C ALA A 355 0.76 2.28 7.93
N VAL A 356 0.30 1.99 6.70
CA VAL A 356 1.16 1.91 5.52
C VAL A 356 1.82 3.25 5.24
N THR A 357 1.05 4.34 5.12
CA THR A 357 1.58 5.71 4.92
C THR A 357 2.63 6.06 5.98
N SER A 358 2.38 5.73 7.25
CA SER A 358 3.33 5.99 8.34
C SER A 358 4.61 5.14 8.24
N SER A 359 4.52 3.93 7.69
CA SER A 359 5.70 3.06 7.49
C SER A 359 6.54 3.48 6.29
N LEU A 360 5.93 4.22 5.35
CA LEU A 360 6.59 4.77 4.16
C LEU A 360 7.12 6.18 4.37
N ALA A 361 6.77 6.83 5.48
CA ALA A 361 7.39 8.08 5.87
C ALA A 361 8.88 7.83 6.17
N PRO A 362 9.81 8.68 5.68
CA PRO A 362 11.21 8.54 5.97
C PRO A 362 11.41 8.50 7.48
N ALA A 363 12.20 7.53 7.95
CA ALA A 363 12.55 7.41 9.35
C ALA A 363 13.24 8.69 9.81
N SER A 364 12.50 9.59 10.45
CA SER A 364 13.06 10.71 11.19
C SER A 364 13.66 10.16 12.49
N ARG A 365 14.69 9.31 12.38
CA ARG A 365 15.55 8.84 13.46
C ARG A 365 16.95 8.55 12.94
N GLY A 366 17.83 9.52 13.17
CA GLY A 366 19.25 9.35 13.46
C GLY A 366 20.00 8.31 12.63
N LEU A 367 20.38 8.69 11.42
CA LEU A 367 21.75 8.44 10.98
C LEU A 367 22.46 9.80 11.00
N GLU A 368 22.86 10.23 12.19
CA GLU A 368 24.13 10.94 12.29
C GLU A 368 25.17 9.92 11.82
N ILE A 369 25.54 10.00 10.56
CA ILE A 369 26.83 9.49 10.14
C ILE A 369 27.80 10.49 10.76
N ASP A 370 28.34 10.15 11.93
CA ASP A 370 29.59 10.71 12.41
C ASP A 370 30.65 10.35 11.37
N VAL A 371 30.82 11.23 10.38
CA VAL A 371 32.05 11.29 9.62
C VAL A 371 33.01 12.09 10.48
N GLU A 372 33.72 11.40 11.39
CA GLU A 372 34.93 11.99 11.96
C GLU A 372 35.86 12.36 10.79
N PRO A 373 36.29 13.63 10.68
CA PRO A 373 37.25 14.02 9.67
C PRO A 373 38.65 13.68 10.18
N GLU A 374 38.97 12.39 10.29
CA GLU A 374 40.36 11.98 10.48
C GLU A 374 41.05 11.75 9.13
N GLY A 375 41.96 12.67 8.81
CA GLY A 375 43.13 12.34 8.00
C GLY A 375 43.22 12.95 6.61
N LEU A 376 43.18 14.29 6.49
CA LEU A 376 43.62 14.96 5.26
C LEU A 376 44.45 16.24 5.47
N ASP A 377 45.14 16.39 6.61
CA ASP A 377 46.02 17.56 6.80
C ASP A 377 47.34 17.27 7.55
N ARG A 378 48.07 16.22 7.15
CA ARG A 378 49.44 15.97 7.62
C ARG A 378 50.48 15.72 6.53
N ALA A 379 50.25 16.25 5.32
CA ALA A 379 51.23 16.18 4.22
C ALA A 379 51.68 17.54 3.67
N ALA A 380 51.40 18.65 4.37
CA ALA A 380 51.84 19.97 3.95
C ALA A 380 52.25 20.85 5.14
N HIS A 381 53.32 20.47 5.85
CA HIS A 381 54.27 21.37 6.53
C HIS A 381 55.27 20.56 7.38
N ALA A 382 56.20 19.87 6.72
CA ALA A 382 57.40 19.32 7.38
C ALA A 382 58.61 19.44 6.44
N HIS A 383 58.91 20.67 6.03
CA HIS A 383 60.22 21.06 5.49
C HIS A 383 60.44 22.53 5.81
N ALA A 384 60.96 22.82 7.01
CA ALA A 384 61.86 23.94 7.29
C ALA A 384 62.10 24.06 8.80
N ALA A 385 63.32 24.46 9.15
CA ALA A 385 63.77 24.99 10.43
C ALA A 385 64.14 23.98 11.52
N SER A 386 65.32 23.39 11.28
CA SER A 386 66.37 23.24 12.29
C SER A 386 66.57 24.52 13.11
N SER A 387 66.51 24.44 14.43
CA SER A 387 67.47 25.06 15.38
C SER A 387 66.93 25.01 16.82
N SER A 388 67.61 24.23 17.67
CA SER A 388 67.62 24.36 19.13
C SER A 388 68.20 25.75 19.53
N PRO A 389 68.05 26.28 20.77
CA PRO A 389 68.55 25.61 21.98
C PRO A 389 67.70 25.76 23.28
N ILE A 390 67.77 24.69 24.09
CA ILE A 390 68.10 24.64 25.53
C ILE A 390 67.49 25.70 26.47
N SER A 391 66.62 25.24 27.37
CA SER A 391 66.62 25.66 28.79
C SER A 391 66.04 24.57 29.73
N SER A 392 66.95 24.04 30.56
CA SER A 392 66.84 23.66 31.98
C SER A 392 65.43 23.63 32.62
N SER A 393 64.94 22.53 33.19
CA SER A 393 65.23 21.97 34.53
C SER A 393 63.88 21.41 35.03
N GLY A 394 63.71 20.36 35.80
CA GLY A 394 64.55 19.36 36.45
C GLY A 394 63.61 18.42 37.22
N HIS A 395 64.20 17.48 37.96
CA HIS A 395 63.56 16.58 38.94
C HIS A 395 62.74 15.40 38.39
N ALA A 396 62.77 14.18 38.92
CA ALA A 396 63.69 13.39 39.76
C ALA A 396 62.96 12.04 39.99
N GLY A 397 63.70 10.96 40.20
CA GLY A 397 63.18 9.69 40.74
C GLY A 397 62.89 8.62 39.69
N HIS A 398 63.50 7.43 39.57
CA HIS A 398 64.48 6.59 40.28
C HIS A 398 63.91 5.16 40.31
N ALA A 399 64.77 4.20 39.94
CA ALA A 399 64.74 2.75 40.20
C ALA A 399 63.77 1.84 39.41
N ASP A 400 64.26 1.19 38.33
CA ASP A 400 64.78 -0.20 38.28
C ASP A 400 64.20 -1.29 39.24
N PRO A 401 64.35 -2.59 38.95
CA PRO A 401 63.89 -3.36 37.78
C PRO A 401 63.34 -4.76 38.24
N ASP A 402 63.28 -5.71 37.31
CA ASP A 402 63.42 -7.17 37.50
C ASP A 402 62.23 -8.12 37.24
N ASP A 403 62.67 -9.23 36.65
CA ASP A 403 62.13 -10.57 36.39
C ASP A 403 61.17 -10.76 35.20
N GLU A 404 61.61 -11.40 34.09
CA GLU A 404 61.98 -12.84 33.92
C GLU A 404 60.83 -13.76 34.40
N ASP A 405 60.39 -14.81 33.74
CA ASP A 405 60.74 -15.52 32.50
C ASP A 405 59.58 -16.51 32.25
N ALA A 406 59.48 -17.04 31.01
CA ALA A 406 59.03 -18.40 30.62
C ALA A 406 57.72 -19.01 31.21
N ASP A 407 56.88 -19.78 30.52
CA ASP A 407 57.02 -20.62 29.32
C ASP A 407 55.57 -21.06 28.90
N PRO A 408 55.36 -21.57 27.66
CA PRO A 408 54.07 -21.96 27.10
C PRO A 408 53.89 -23.50 27.05
N ASP A 409 52.63 -23.95 27.09
CA ASP A 409 52.11 -25.22 26.54
C ASP A 409 50.65 -25.37 27.04
N ALA A 410 49.70 -26.07 26.44
CA ALA A 410 49.57 -26.86 25.22
C ALA A 410 48.11 -27.34 25.16
N THR A 411 47.63 -27.60 23.93
CA THR A 411 46.68 -28.68 23.56
C THR A 411 45.21 -28.64 23.99
N GLY A 412 44.33 -28.99 23.05
CA GLY A 412 42.98 -29.51 23.38
C GLY A 412 41.94 -29.42 22.27
N SER A 413 41.90 -30.44 21.42
CA SER A 413 41.08 -30.67 20.21
C SER A 413 39.55 -30.85 20.45
N PRO A 414 38.70 -31.06 19.39
CA PRO A 414 37.27 -30.73 19.37
C PRO A 414 36.27 -31.93 19.41
N SER A 415 34.97 -31.59 19.33
CA SER A 415 33.82 -32.37 18.79
C SER A 415 33.21 -33.46 19.69
N PRO A 416 31.92 -33.87 19.50
CA PRO A 416 31.07 -33.87 18.29
C PRO A 416 29.92 -32.86 18.23
#